data_AF-A0A807N4D1-F1
#
_entry.id   AF-A0A807N4D1-F1
#
_cell.length_a   1.000
_cell.length_b   1.000
_cell.length_c   1.000
_cell.angle_alpha   90.00
_cell.angle_beta   90.00
_cell.angle_gamma   90.00
#
_symmetry.space_group_name_H-M   'P 1'
#
loop_
_entity.id
_entity.type
_entity.pdbx_description
1 polymer ?
#
loop_
_entity_poly.entity_id
_entity_poly.type
_entity_poly.pdbx_seq_one_letter_code
_entity_poly.pdbx_strand_id
1 'polypeptide(L)'
;MQIDPGSRNVQGITTLLAFMALNAIYLVSCVPIVTIGVATSALYEVTMRYADEERGNLIADYFRALRANLGPATAVYLVLAVPAALLAFASAFWFSFDSPVSGGAGFLAAIGAGYFFAATLWGLAQVAAYRNALGQTLKNSLLLPVAQSIRTLGLLAVVAGCVALTVVVPGFVYIMLTLGCSLAAYGMAFIFRGAFARHS
;
A
#
# COMPACT_ATOMS: atom_id res chain seq x y z
N MET A 1 6.70 13.30 -39.59
CA MET A 1 6.83 13.65 -38.16
C MET A 1 7.86 12.73 -37.54
N GLN A 2 9.11 13.16 -37.40
CA GLN A 2 10.10 12.45 -36.59
C GLN A 2 9.73 12.73 -35.13
N ILE A 3 9.27 11.71 -34.41
CA ILE A 3 9.00 11.82 -32.98
C ILE A 3 10.37 11.84 -32.31
N ASP A 4 10.77 13.01 -31.81
CA ASP A 4 12.01 13.19 -31.08
C ASP A 4 11.86 12.52 -29.69
N PRO A 5 12.55 11.39 -29.42
CA PRO A 5 12.36 10.62 -28.20
C PRO A 5 12.85 11.35 -26.94
N GLY A 6 13.56 12.48 -27.10
CA GLY A 6 13.99 13.37 -26.03
C GLY A 6 12.99 14.46 -25.63
N SER A 7 11.85 14.61 -26.31
CA SER A 7 10.89 15.66 -25.95
C SER A 7 10.18 15.34 -24.61
N ARG A 8 10.03 16.37 -23.76
CA ARG A 8 9.39 16.28 -22.42
C ARG A 8 8.01 15.59 -22.46
N ASN A 9 7.27 15.79 -23.55
CA ASN A 9 5.96 15.18 -23.75
C ASN A 9 6.03 13.66 -24.00
N VAL A 10 7.03 13.19 -24.76
CA VAL A 10 7.25 11.76 -25.03
C VAL A 10 7.72 11.02 -23.78
N GLN A 11 8.55 11.66 -22.96
CA GLN A 11 8.96 11.11 -21.66
C GLN A 11 7.79 10.99 -20.68
N GLY A 12 6.90 11.99 -20.65
CA GLY A 12 5.66 11.93 -19.85
C GLY A 12 4.76 10.78 -20.27
N ILE A 13 4.51 10.61 -21.57
CA ILE A 13 3.67 9.51 -22.08
C ILE A 13 4.30 8.15 -21.78
N THR A 14 5.61 7.99 -21.99
CA THR A 14 6.31 6.73 -21.70
C THR A 14 6.20 6.36 -20.22
N THR A 15 6.31 7.35 -19.33
CA THR A 15 6.16 7.15 -17.88
C THR A 15 4.73 6.71 -17.54
N LEU A 16 3.72 7.40 -18.07
CA LEU A 16 2.32 7.04 -17.85
C LEU A 16 2.03 5.60 -18.31
N LEU A 17 2.51 5.22 -19.50
CA LEU A 17 2.36 3.85 -20.01
C LEU A 17 3.06 2.82 -19.11
N ALA A 18 4.25 3.13 -18.59
CA ALA A 18 4.95 2.25 -17.68
C ALA A 18 4.20 2.06 -16.34
N PHE A 19 3.60 3.13 -15.80
CA PHE A 19 2.74 3.05 -14.61
C PHE A 19 1.44 2.28 -14.89
N MET A 20 0.85 2.41 -16.07
CA MET A 20 -0.33 1.62 -16.45
C MET A 20 -0.01 0.12 -16.54
N ALA A 21 1.13 -0.22 -17.15
CA ALA A 21 1.59 -1.60 -17.22
C ALA A 21 1.90 -2.16 -15.82
N LEU A 22 2.53 -1.37 -14.96
CA LEU A 22 2.77 -1.73 -13.56
C LEU A 22 1.46 -1.99 -12.81
N ASN A 23 0.43 -1.17 -13.02
CA ASN A 23 -0.88 -1.32 -12.39
C ASN A 23 -1.56 -2.62 -12.82
N ALA A 24 -1.55 -2.92 -14.12
CA ALA A 24 -2.13 -4.15 -14.64
C ALA A 24 -1.44 -5.40 -14.05
N ILE A 25 -0.10 -5.41 -14.00
CA ILE A 25 0.65 -6.53 -13.43
C ILE A 25 0.40 -6.66 -11.93
N TYR A 26 0.32 -5.54 -11.21
CA TYR A 26 -0.04 -5.52 -9.79
C TYR A 26 -1.42 -6.15 -9.55
N LEU A 27 -2.44 -5.77 -10.33
CA LEU A 27 -3.79 -6.32 -10.20
C LEU A 27 -3.84 -7.82 -10.46
N VAL A 28 -3.15 -8.29 -11.51
CA VAL A 28 -3.01 -9.73 -11.79
C VAL A 28 -2.31 -10.46 -10.63
N SER A 29 -1.29 -9.84 -10.05
CA SER A 29 -0.55 -10.38 -8.90
C SER A 29 -1.37 -10.38 -7.61
N CYS A 30 -2.44 -9.58 -7.53
CA CYS A 30 -3.38 -9.54 -6.40
C CYS A 30 -4.57 -10.50 -6.54
N VAL A 31 -4.69 -11.24 -7.65
CA VAL A 31 -5.79 -12.21 -7.85
C VAL A 31 -5.83 -13.26 -6.74
N PRO A 32 -4.69 -13.87 -6.34
CA PRO A 32 -4.65 -14.62 -5.10
C PRO A 32 -4.65 -13.67 -3.90
N ILE A 33 -5.62 -13.81 -2.99
CA ILE A 33 -5.73 -12.93 -1.81
C ILE A 33 -4.45 -12.96 -0.95
N VAL A 34 -3.80 -14.13 -0.86
CA VAL A 34 -2.56 -14.30 -0.09
C VAL A 34 -1.37 -13.55 -0.70
N THR A 35 -1.39 -13.22 -1.99
CA THR A 35 -0.29 -12.50 -2.66
C THR A 35 -0.47 -10.99 -2.63
N ILE A 36 -1.60 -10.47 -2.14
CA ILE A 36 -1.84 -9.02 -2.01
C ILE A 36 -0.70 -8.35 -1.21
N GLY A 37 -0.28 -8.96 -0.10
CA GLY A 37 0.82 -8.45 0.71
C GLY A 37 2.13 -8.34 -0.07
N VAL A 38 2.49 -9.40 -0.79
CA VAL A 38 3.73 -9.45 -1.60
C VAL A 38 3.66 -8.47 -2.76
N ALA A 39 2.54 -8.46 -3.49
CA ALA A 39 2.29 -7.57 -4.61
C ALA A 39 2.36 -6.10 -4.19
N THR A 40 1.81 -5.77 -3.03
CA THR A 40 1.83 -4.41 -2.46
C THR A 40 3.23 -4.02 -2.02
N SER A 41 3.96 -4.91 -1.35
CA SER A 41 5.36 -4.65 -0.97
C SER A 41 6.26 -4.46 -2.19
N ALA A 42 6.11 -5.29 -3.23
CA ALA A 42 6.83 -5.13 -4.49
C ALA A 42 6.46 -3.83 -5.22
N LEU A 43 5.18 -3.43 -5.16
CA LEU A 43 4.74 -2.15 -5.71
C LEU A 43 5.40 -0.97 -4.99
N TYR A 44 5.43 -0.99 -3.65
CA TYR A 44 6.11 0.02 -2.84
C TYR A 44 7.61 0.08 -3.12
N GLU A 45 8.28 -1.06 -3.27
CA GLU A 45 9.72 -1.10 -3.56
C GLU A 45 10.04 -0.36 -4.86
N VAL A 46 9.29 -0.66 -5.93
CA VAL A 46 9.51 -0.02 -7.23
C VAL A 46 9.09 1.45 -7.21
N THR A 47 7.98 1.82 -6.57
CA THR A 47 7.54 3.23 -6.55
C THR A 47 8.43 4.11 -5.67
N MET A 48 8.98 3.58 -4.58
CA MET A 48 9.97 4.30 -3.77
C MET A 48 11.27 4.51 -4.52
N ARG A 49 11.83 3.46 -5.14
CA ARG A 49 13.04 3.59 -5.98
C ARG A 49 12.84 4.59 -7.11
N TYR A 50 11.67 4.56 -7.76
CA TYR A 50 11.33 5.54 -8.79
C TYR A 50 11.24 6.98 -8.24
N ALA A 51 10.69 7.17 -7.03
CA ALA A 51 10.60 8.47 -6.35
C ALA A 51 11.96 9.01 -5.86
N ASP A 52 12.94 8.13 -5.67
CA ASP A 52 14.33 8.46 -5.34
C ASP A 52 15.20 8.71 -6.59
N GLU A 53 14.57 8.86 -7.75
CA GLU A 53 15.21 9.11 -9.05
C GLU A 53 16.13 7.97 -9.54
N GLU A 54 16.05 6.79 -8.92
CA GLU A 54 16.67 5.58 -9.45
C GLU A 54 15.90 5.11 -10.69
N ARG A 55 16.35 5.55 -11.86
CA ARG A 55 15.73 5.17 -13.14
C ARG A 55 16.01 3.70 -13.44
N GLY A 56 15.04 2.85 -13.14
CA GLY A 56 15.01 1.42 -13.47
C GLY A 56 13.85 1.02 -14.37
N ASN A 57 13.83 -0.24 -14.79
CA ASN A 57 12.72 -0.79 -15.55
C ASN A 57 11.61 -1.21 -14.57
N LEU A 58 10.58 -0.38 -14.39
CA LEU A 58 9.45 -0.58 -13.45
C LEU A 58 8.92 -2.03 -13.45
N ILE A 59 8.71 -2.61 -14.63
CA ILE A 59 8.15 -3.96 -14.77
C ILE A 59 9.15 -5.04 -14.34
N ALA A 60 10.39 -4.98 -14.84
CA ALA A 60 11.40 -6.00 -14.54
C ALA A 60 11.79 -5.96 -13.05
N ASP A 61 11.87 -4.75 -12.49
CA ASP A 61 12.14 -4.54 -11.07
C ASP A 61 10.96 -5.01 -10.21
N TYR A 62 9.71 -4.83 -10.66
CA TYR A 62 8.54 -5.36 -9.96
C TYR A 62 8.59 -6.88 -9.83
N PHE A 63 8.88 -7.62 -10.90
CA PHE A 63 8.97 -9.09 -10.81
C PHE A 63 10.14 -9.56 -9.94
N ARG A 64 11.25 -8.81 -9.91
CA ARG A 64 12.37 -9.08 -9.01
C ARG A 64 11.97 -8.86 -7.55
N ALA A 65 11.34 -7.72 -7.26
CA ALA A 65 10.82 -7.37 -5.94
C ALA A 65 9.76 -8.37 -5.46
N LEU A 66 8.87 -8.80 -6.36
CA LEU A 66 7.84 -9.80 -6.08
C LEU A 66 8.48 -11.08 -5.53
N ARG A 67 9.48 -11.64 -6.22
CA ARG A 67 10.20 -12.84 -5.78
C ARG A 67 11.00 -12.63 -4.49
N ALA A 68 11.66 -11.48 -4.37
CA ALA A 68 12.45 -11.13 -3.19
C ALA A 68 11.58 -11.01 -1.92
N ASN A 69 10.35 -10.52 -2.07
CA ASN A 69 9.48 -10.18 -0.95
C ASN A 69 8.47 -11.28 -0.61
N LEU A 70 8.41 -12.37 -1.40
CA LEU A 70 7.46 -13.49 -1.18
C LEU A 70 7.42 -13.97 0.27
N GLY A 71 8.58 -14.31 0.84
CA GLY A 71 8.66 -14.75 2.23
C GLY A 71 8.28 -13.66 3.23
N PRO A 72 9.06 -12.55 3.30
CA PRO A 72 8.87 -11.58 4.36
C PRO A 72 7.56 -10.79 4.27
N ALA A 73 7.10 -10.42 3.07
CA ALA A 73 5.86 -9.68 2.91
C ALA A 73 4.65 -10.56 3.21
N THR A 74 4.64 -11.85 2.84
CA THR A 74 3.55 -12.76 3.21
C THR A 74 3.45 -12.93 4.72
N ALA A 75 4.58 -13.12 5.40
CA ALA A 75 4.59 -13.26 6.86
C ALA A 75 4.05 -11.99 7.55
N VAL A 76 4.53 -10.81 7.16
CA VAL A 76 4.06 -9.53 7.72
C VAL A 76 2.57 -9.30 7.40
N TYR A 77 2.15 -9.58 6.17
CA TYR A 77 0.76 -9.45 5.75
C TYR A 77 -0.15 -10.35 6.58
N LEU A 78 0.16 -11.64 6.73
CA LEU A 78 -0.69 -12.55 7.49
C LEU A 78 -0.74 -12.18 8.98
N VAL A 79 0.39 -11.83 9.58
CA VAL A 79 0.45 -11.49 11.00
C VAL A 79 -0.30 -10.20 11.34
N LEU A 80 -0.33 -9.22 10.44
CA LEU A 80 -0.95 -7.92 10.71
C LEU A 80 -2.33 -7.74 10.08
N ALA A 81 -2.54 -8.25 8.86
CA ALA A 81 -3.80 -8.10 8.15
C ALA A 81 -4.89 -9.06 8.66
N VAL A 82 -4.53 -10.27 9.14
CA VAL A 82 -5.53 -11.19 9.70
C VAL A 82 -6.19 -10.61 10.96
N PRO A 83 -5.44 -10.12 11.97
CA PRO A 83 -6.06 -9.41 13.09
C PRO A 83 -6.88 -8.19 12.66
N ALA A 84 -6.42 -7.42 11.67
CA ALA A 84 -7.18 -6.29 11.13
C ALA A 84 -8.55 -6.73 10.58
N ALA A 85 -8.57 -7.81 9.79
CA ALA A 85 -9.79 -8.37 9.22
C ALA A 85 -10.73 -8.94 10.28
N LEU A 86 -10.20 -9.66 11.28
CA LEU A 86 -10.99 -10.20 12.39
C LEU A 86 -11.62 -9.09 13.23
N LEU A 87 -10.88 -8.01 13.51
CA LEU A 87 -11.39 -6.85 14.24
C LEU A 87 -12.42 -6.07 13.43
N ALA A 88 -12.24 -5.96 12.11
CA ALA A 88 -13.23 -5.34 11.23
C ALA A 88 -14.52 -6.18 11.15
N PHE A 89 -14.41 -7.50 11.14
CA PHE A 89 -15.58 -8.39 11.25
C PHE A 89 -16.26 -8.24 12.62
N ALA A 90 -15.48 -8.24 13.70
CA ALA A 90 -16.00 -8.04 15.05
C ALA A 90 -16.71 -6.69 15.20
N SER A 91 -16.18 -5.61 14.62
CA SER A 91 -16.84 -4.31 14.66
C SER A 91 -18.19 -4.34 13.95
N ALA A 92 -18.27 -4.90 12.76
CA ALA A 92 -19.52 -5.07 12.02
C ALA A 92 -20.53 -5.94 12.79
N PHE A 93 -20.05 -7.02 13.43
CA PHE A 93 -20.88 -7.89 14.27
C PHE A 93 -21.46 -7.12 15.47
N TRP A 94 -20.64 -6.39 16.22
CA TRP A 94 -21.11 -5.63 17.37
C TRP A 94 -22.05 -4.48 16.99
N PHE A 95 -21.83 -3.80 15.86
CA PHE A 95 -22.74 -2.78 15.36
C PHE A 95 -24.09 -3.33 14.88
N SER A 96 -24.23 -4.64 14.69
CA SER A 96 -25.53 -5.25 14.33
C SER A 96 -26.51 -5.34 15.51
N PHE A 97 -26.04 -5.13 16.75
CA PHE A 97 -26.88 -5.14 17.95
C PHE A 97 -27.22 -3.72 18.40
N ASP A 98 -28.48 -3.47 18.71
CA ASP A 98 -28.99 -2.17 19.15
C ASP A 98 -28.84 -1.98 20.67
N SER A 99 -27.59 -1.91 21.14
CA SER A 99 -27.26 -1.65 22.54
C SER A 99 -26.09 -0.66 22.66
N PRO A 100 -26.10 0.25 23.66
CA PRO A 100 -24.96 1.13 23.91
C PRO A 100 -23.65 0.38 24.18
N VAL A 101 -23.74 -0.80 24.81
CA VAL A 101 -22.56 -1.64 25.12
C VAL A 101 -21.99 -2.25 23.84
N SER A 102 -22.85 -2.73 22.94
CA SER A 102 -22.41 -3.27 21.65
C SER A 102 -21.85 -2.18 20.74
N GLY A 103 -22.45 -0.98 20.75
CA GLY A 103 -21.89 0.19 20.04
C GLY A 103 -20.47 0.54 20.50
N GLY A 104 -20.22 0.55 21.82
CA GLY A 104 -18.89 0.78 22.39
C GLY A 104 -17.87 -0.30 21.99
N ALA A 105 -18.25 -1.57 22.06
CA ALA A 105 -17.40 -2.68 21.63
C ALA A 105 -17.09 -2.62 20.12
N GLY A 106 -18.08 -2.31 19.29
CA GLY A 106 -17.91 -2.14 17.85
C GLY A 106 -16.95 -1.01 17.50
N PHE A 107 -17.05 0.12 18.19
CA PHE A 107 -16.16 1.25 18.00
C PHE A 107 -14.70 0.93 18.38
N LEU A 108 -14.48 0.28 19.53
CA LEU A 108 -13.14 -0.16 19.94
C LEU A 108 -12.53 -1.15 18.95
N ALA A 109 -13.33 -2.11 18.47
CA ALA A 109 -12.89 -3.05 17.44
C ALA A 109 -12.55 -2.34 16.12
N ALA A 110 -13.32 -1.32 15.72
CA ALA A 110 -13.03 -0.54 14.52
C ALA A 110 -11.72 0.25 14.63
N ILE A 111 -11.42 0.86 15.79
CA ILE A 111 -10.13 1.51 16.04
C ILE A 111 -8.99 0.50 15.95
N GLY A 112 -9.15 -0.67 16.59
CA GLY A 112 -8.16 -1.74 16.52
C GLY A 112 -7.91 -2.21 15.09
N ALA A 113 -8.97 -2.41 14.30
CA ALA A 113 -8.88 -2.76 12.88
C ALA A 113 -8.11 -1.71 12.08
N GLY A 114 -8.44 -0.43 12.27
CA GLY A 114 -7.73 0.68 11.61
C GLY A 114 -6.25 0.74 11.99
N TYR A 115 -5.91 0.50 13.26
CA TYR A 115 -4.54 0.45 13.73
C TYR A 115 -3.75 -0.71 13.10
N PHE A 116 -4.28 -1.94 13.13
CA PHE A 116 -3.61 -3.09 12.51
C PHE A 116 -3.51 -2.96 10.98
N PHE A 117 -4.51 -2.34 10.34
CA PHE A 117 -4.45 -2.01 8.93
C PHE A 117 -3.32 -1.02 8.63
N ALA A 118 -3.22 0.07 9.41
CA ALA A 118 -2.10 1.01 9.30
C ALA A 118 -0.74 0.34 9.54
N ALA A 119 -0.65 -0.53 10.54
CA ALA A 119 0.55 -1.32 10.82
C ALA A 119 0.92 -2.22 9.63
N THR A 120 -0.07 -2.81 8.94
CA THR A 120 0.14 -3.61 7.73
C THR A 120 0.78 -2.76 6.63
N LEU A 121 0.26 -1.56 6.36
CA LEU A 121 0.82 -0.66 5.34
C LEU A 121 2.29 -0.30 5.65
N TRP A 122 2.58 0.07 6.90
CA TRP A 122 3.95 0.35 7.34
C TRP A 122 4.86 -0.87 7.32
N GLY A 123 4.33 -2.05 7.65
CA GLY A 123 5.08 -3.31 7.60
C GLY A 123 5.49 -3.68 6.18
N LEU A 124 4.56 -3.59 5.23
CA LEU A 124 4.83 -3.87 3.82
C LEU A 124 5.80 -2.85 3.20
N ALA A 125 5.69 -1.58 3.59
CA ALA A 125 6.65 -0.54 3.20
C ALA A 125 8.04 -0.79 3.78
N GLN A 126 8.14 -1.29 5.02
CA GLN A 126 9.44 -1.67 5.59
C GLN A 126 10.05 -2.88 4.92
N VAL A 127 9.27 -3.90 4.54
CA VAL A 127 9.78 -5.02 3.74
C VAL A 127 10.31 -4.53 2.39
N ALA A 128 9.65 -3.53 1.81
CA ALA A 128 10.07 -2.92 0.54
C ALA A 128 11.34 -2.06 0.68
N ALA A 129 11.51 -1.34 1.79
CA ALA A 129 12.63 -0.43 1.99
C ALA A 129 13.87 -1.10 2.61
N TYR A 130 13.67 -2.14 3.43
CA TYR A 130 14.72 -2.73 4.25
C TYR A 130 14.70 -4.25 4.24
N ARG A 131 15.88 -4.88 4.20
CA ARG A 131 16.05 -6.33 4.41
C ARG A 131 16.27 -6.67 5.88
N ASN A 132 15.34 -6.27 6.74
CA ASN A 132 15.39 -6.54 8.17
C ASN A 132 14.85 -7.95 8.51
N ALA A 133 15.23 -8.46 9.68
CA ALA A 133 14.64 -9.68 10.22
C ALA A 133 13.15 -9.49 10.52
N LEU A 134 12.34 -10.54 10.32
CA LEU A 134 10.88 -10.51 10.49
C LEU A 134 10.44 -9.92 11.84
N GLY A 135 11.09 -10.34 12.93
CA GLY A 135 10.75 -9.84 14.27
C GLY A 135 11.00 -8.34 14.44
N GLN A 136 12.01 -7.79 13.77
CA GLN A 136 12.29 -6.35 13.78
C GLN A 136 11.27 -5.60 12.93
N THR A 137 10.95 -6.12 11.74
CA THR A 137 9.93 -5.54 10.86
C THR A 137 8.57 -5.46 11.55
N LEU A 138 8.15 -6.53 12.24
CA LEU A 138 6.88 -6.58 12.98
C LEU A 138 6.85 -5.61 14.17
N LYS A 139 7.94 -5.51 14.93
CA LYS A 139 8.03 -4.53 16.02
C LYS A 139 7.93 -3.11 15.48
N ASN A 140 8.72 -2.80 14.46
CA ASN A 140 8.73 -1.47 13.86
C ASN A 140 7.38 -1.14 13.20
N SER A 141 6.72 -2.10 12.56
CA SER A 141 5.42 -1.87 11.91
C SER A 141 4.31 -1.53 12.89
N LEU A 142 4.41 -1.97 14.14
CA LEU A 142 3.47 -1.60 15.21
C LEU A 142 3.82 -0.24 15.83
N LEU A 143 5.11 0.10 15.89
CA LEU A 143 5.59 1.35 16.49
C LEU A 143 5.45 2.55 15.55
N LEU A 144 5.75 2.40 14.27
CA LEU A 144 5.73 3.49 13.27
C LEU A 144 4.37 4.17 13.11
N PRO A 145 3.22 3.46 13.11
CA PRO A 145 1.91 4.09 13.07
C PRO A 145 1.72 5.16 14.16
N VAL A 146 2.21 4.88 15.37
CA VAL A 146 2.12 5.76 16.55
C VAL A 146 3.19 6.84 16.51
N ALA A 147 4.44 6.46 16.19
CA ALA A 147 5.57 7.39 16.15
C ALA A 147 5.45 8.45 15.05
N GLN A 148 4.79 8.11 13.94
CA GLN A 148 4.58 8.98 12.78
C GLN A 148 3.09 9.16 12.49
N SER A 149 2.29 9.46 13.51
CA SER A 149 0.82 9.55 13.42
C SER A 149 0.32 10.44 12.27
N ILE A 150 0.92 11.61 12.04
CA ILE A 150 0.54 12.51 10.94
C ILE A 150 0.75 11.85 9.57
N ARG A 151 1.87 11.13 9.38
CA ARG A 151 2.15 10.42 8.13
C ARG A 151 1.25 9.22 7.96
N THR A 152 0.96 8.51 9.05
CA THR A 152 0.01 7.40 9.07
C THR A 152 -1.38 7.86 8.67
N LEU A 153 -1.84 9.00 9.19
CA LEU A 153 -3.10 9.62 8.75
C LEU A 153 -3.05 9.97 7.26
N GLY A 154 -1.92 10.47 6.75
CA GLY A 154 -1.71 10.68 5.31
C GLY A 154 -1.86 9.39 4.49
N LEU A 155 -1.22 8.29 4.92
CA LEU A 155 -1.34 6.99 4.24
C LEU A 155 -2.77 6.47 4.23
N LEU A 156 -3.44 6.52 5.40
CA LEU A 156 -4.83 6.13 5.53
C LEU A 156 -5.75 7.02 4.69
N ALA A 157 -5.48 8.33 4.62
CA ALA A 157 -6.25 9.25 3.80
C ALA A 157 -6.11 8.96 2.31
N VAL A 158 -4.93 8.56 1.83
CA VAL A 158 -4.76 8.14 0.43
C VAL A 158 -5.61 6.89 0.16
N VAL A 159 -5.52 5.85 1.00
CA VAL A 159 -6.31 4.62 0.83
C VAL A 159 -7.81 4.92 0.90
N ALA A 160 -8.25 5.58 1.97
CA ALA A 160 -9.65 5.93 2.19
C ALA A 160 -10.18 6.84 1.08
N GLY A 161 -9.40 7.78 0.59
CA GLY A 161 -9.73 8.65 -0.53
C GLY A 161 -9.94 7.86 -1.82
N CYS A 162 -9.03 6.93 -2.16
CA CYS A 162 -9.20 6.06 -3.32
C CYS A 162 -10.48 5.21 -3.22
N VAL A 163 -10.74 4.62 -2.06
CA VAL A 163 -11.95 3.81 -1.82
C VAL A 163 -13.22 4.68 -1.91
N ALA A 164 -13.25 5.82 -1.21
CA ALA A 164 -14.39 6.73 -1.21
C ALA A 164 -14.71 7.26 -2.61
N LEU A 165 -13.70 7.67 -3.38
CA LEU A 165 -13.89 8.10 -4.77
C LEU A 165 -14.44 6.98 -5.66
N THR A 166 -14.00 5.75 -5.46
CA THR A 166 -14.51 4.58 -6.21
C THR A 166 -15.99 4.33 -5.90
N VAL A 167 -16.43 4.54 -4.66
CA VAL A 167 -17.82 4.35 -4.24
C VAL A 167 -18.71 5.51 -4.69
N VAL A 168 -18.26 6.75 -4.57
CA VAL A 168 -19.05 7.95 -4.89
C VAL A 168 -19.14 8.18 -6.40
N VAL A 169 -18.09 7.83 -7.16
CA VAL A 169 -18.01 8.06 -8.61
C VAL A 169 -17.84 6.71 -9.31
N PRO A 170 -18.92 6.08 -9.82
CA PRO A 170 -18.85 4.75 -10.41
C PRO A 170 -17.83 4.61 -11.56
N GLY A 171 -17.59 5.68 -12.33
CA GLY A 171 -16.59 5.70 -13.40
C GLY A 171 -15.13 5.70 -12.93
N PHE A 172 -14.88 6.02 -11.66
CA PHE A 172 -13.53 6.08 -11.10
C PHE A 172 -12.88 4.69 -10.98
N VAL A 173 -13.68 3.62 -10.96
CA VAL A 173 -13.18 2.24 -10.98
C VAL A 173 -12.28 1.96 -12.19
N TYR A 174 -12.59 2.54 -13.37
CA TYR A 174 -11.76 2.38 -14.58
C TYR A 174 -10.39 3.05 -14.42
N ILE A 175 -10.32 4.17 -13.70
CA ILE A 175 -9.06 4.83 -13.38
C ILE A 175 -8.25 3.96 -12.40
N MET A 176 -8.91 3.40 -11.39
CA MET A 176 -8.27 2.48 -10.43
C MET A 176 -7.72 1.22 -11.13
N LEU A 177 -8.48 0.67 -12.08
CA LEU A 177 -8.07 -0.51 -12.86
C LEU A 177 -6.88 -0.23 -13.78
N THR A 178 -6.76 1.00 -14.30
CA THR A 178 -5.73 1.35 -15.28
C THR A 178 -4.47 1.93 -14.66
N LEU A 179 -4.56 2.77 -13.64
CA LEU A 179 -3.41 3.50 -13.09
C LEU A 179 -3.51 3.78 -11.58
N GLY A 180 -4.70 3.69 -10.98
CA GLY A 180 -4.92 4.25 -9.65
C GLY A 180 -4.12 3.59 -8.52
N CYS A 181 -3.92 2.27 -8.50
CA CYS A 181 -3.15 1.63 -7.44
C CYS A 181 -1.67 2.02 -7.52
N SER A 182 -1.08 2.01 -8.71
CA SER A 182 0.32 2.40 -8.91
C SER A 182 0.56 3.88 -8.62
N LEU A 183 -0.39 4.76 -9.01
CA LEU A 183 -0.28 6.19 -8.70
C LEU A 183 -0.45 6.45 -7.20
N ALA A 184 -1.39 5.76 -6.54
CA ALA A 184 -1.57 5.86 -5.09
C ALA A 184 -0.30 5.40 -4.35
N ALA A 185 0.29 4.27 -4.75
CA ALA A 185 1.55 3.78 -4.18
C ALA A 185 2.72 4.74 -4.43
N TYR A 186 2.75 5.44 -5.56
CA TYR A 186 3.72 6.50 -5.81
C TYR A 186 3.49 7.73 -4.92
N GLY A 187 2.23 8.13 -4.69
CA GLY A 187 1.89 9.16 -3.71
C GLY A 187 2.33 8.79 -2.29
N MET A 188 2.11 7.53 -1.89
CA MET A 188 2.56 6.99 -0.61
C MET A 188 4.09 6.95 -0.49
N ALA A 189 4.81 6.72 -1.59
CA ALA A 189 6.27 6.72 -1.61
C ALA A 189 6.87 8.03 -1.07
N PHE A 190 6.27 9.19 -1.38
CA PHE A 190 6.71 10.47 -0.81
C PHE A 190 6.52 10.55 0.71
N ILE A 191 5.44 9.97 1.22
CA ILE A 191 5.17 9.90 2.66
C ILE A 191 6.20 9.02 3.35
N PHE A 192 6.50 7.86 2.75
CA PHE A 192 7.52 6.92 3.22
C PHE A 192 8.92 7.52 3.20
N ARG A 193 9.31 8.17 2.11
CA ARG A 193 10.62 8.82 1.95
C ARG A 193 10.92 9.76 3.11
N GLY A 194 9.99 10.65 3.46
CA GLY A 194 10.23 11.56 4.58
C GLY A 194 10.25 10.88 5.96
N ALA A 195 9.70 9.67 6.10
CA ALA A 195 9.77 8.90 7.34
C ALA A 195 11.09 8.13 7.46
N PHE A 196 11.53 7.55 6.34
CA PHE A 196 12.75 6.75 6.26
C PHE A 196 14.02 7.59 6.16
N ALA A 197 13.97 8.79 5.60
CA ALA A 197 15.10 9.73 5.53
C ALA A 197 15.61 10.23 6.91
N ARG A 198 14.86 9.98 8.00
CA ARG A 198 15.32 10.31 9.36
C ARG A 198 16.18 9.22 10.00
N HIS A 199 16.35 8.07 9.33
CA HIS A 199 17.03 6.89 9.85
C HIS A 199 18.18 6.39 8.97
N SER A 200 18.62 7.19 7.98
CA SER A 200 19.82 6.98 7.16
C SER A 200 20.95 7.90 7.58
#